data_AF-A0A022MI97-F1
#
_entry.id   AF-A0A022MI97-F1
#
_cell.length_a   1.000
_cell.length_b   1.000
_cell.length_c   1.000
_cell.angle_alpha   90.00
_cell.angle_beta   90.00
_cell.angle_gamma   90.00
#
_symmetry.space_group_name_H-M   'P 1'
#
loop_
_entity.id
_entity.type
_entity.pdbx_description
1 polymer ?
#
loop_
_entity_poly.entity_id
_entity_poly.type
_entity_poly.pdbx_seq_one_letter_code
_entity_poly.pdbx_strand_id
1 'polypeptide(L)'
;AQRDVLVALDPAVRRDLPDSVHRMRVATRRLRSALRTYGRVLDRAATAPLAAELKWLAGELGLDRDHEVLAERLTAALDALPETLVTGPVRTRLRLWSASRRAGARSRVLAVLDGGRYLALLDALDALTARPPLRPAAGGDPAEVLGRALGEEHARLTAALDRALALPPGPAR
;
A
#
# COMPACT_ATOMS: atom_id res chain seq x y z
N ALA A 1 0.46 15.62 -7.18
CA ALA A 1 1.61 15.05 -6.46
C ALA A 1 1.53 13.52 -6.26
N GLN A 2 0.66 12.96 -5.41
CA GLN A 2 0.59 11.48 -5.24
C GLN A 2 -0.35 10.78 -6.24
N ARG A 3 -1.42 11.44 -6.69
CA ARG A 3 -2.25 10.97 -7.82
C ARG A 3 -1.39 10.75 -9.06
N ASP A 4 -0.52 11.71 -9.39
CA ASP A 4 0.34 11.62 -10.58
C ASP A 4 1.36 10.49 -10.46
N VAL A 5 1.87 10.23 -9.25
CA VAL A 5 2.72 9.06 -8.99
C VAL A 5 1.94 7.76 -9.23
N LEU A 6 0.68 7.67 -8.78
CA LEU A 6 -0.15 6.49 -9.01
C LEU A 6 -0.35 6.24 -10.52
N VAL A 7 -0.66 7.29 -11.28
CA VAL A 7 -0.85 7.23 -12.75
C VAL A 7 0.46 6.91 -13.46
N ALA A 8 1.58 7.51 -13.05
CA ALA A 8 2.89 7.25 -13.65
C ALA A 8 3.39 5.82 -13.40
N LEU A 9 2.95 5.19 -12.30
CA LEU A 9 3.31 3.80 -11.97
C LEU A 9 2.45 2.78 -12.71
N ASP A 10 1.28 3.14 -13.21
CA ASP A 10 0.39 2.21 -13.92
C ASP A 10 1.08 1.55 -15.14
N PRO A 11 1.71 2.29 -16.07
CA PRO A 11 2.47 1.68 -17.16
C PRO A 11 3.63 0.79 -16.67
N ALA A 12 4.28 1.15 -15.57
CA ALA A 12 5.38 0.38 -15.01
C ALA A 12 4.89 -0.98 -14.46
N VAL A 13 3.75 -0.99 -13.79
CA VAL A 13 3.10 -2.23 -13.31
C VAL A 13 2.66 -3.09 -14.50
N ARG A 14 2.03 -2.47 -15.50
CA ARG A 14 1.62 -3.16 -16.73
C ARG A 14 2.79 -3.80 -17.47
N ARG A 15 3.97 -3.19 -17.44
CA ARG A 15 5.20 -3.71 -18.07
C ARG A 15 6.02 -4.65 -17.18
N ASP A 16 5.52 -4.99 -15.99
CA ASP A 16 6.24 -5.84 -15.02
C ASP A 16 7.59 -5.26 -14.55
N LEU A 17 7.72 -3.93 -14.51
CA LEU A 17 8.98 -3.34 -14.09
C LEU A 17 9.28 -3.66 -12.63
N PRO A 18 10.55 -3.88 -12.25
CA PRO A 18 10.92 -4.18 -10.88
C PRO A 18 10.36 -3.18 -9.87
N ASP A 19 9.84 -3.71 -8.76
CA ASP A 19 9.31 -2.96 -7.62
C ASP A 19 8.12 -2.02 -7.94
N SER A 20 7.57 -2.08 -9.15
CA SER A 20 6.49 -1.18 -9.60
C SER A 20 5.21 -1.36 -8.78
N VAL A 21 4.78 -2.60 -8.53
CA VAL A 21 3.59 -2.93 -7.71
C VAL A 21 3.77 -2.44 -6.27
N HIS A 22 4.96 -2.65 -5.69
CA HIS A 22 5.27 -2.19 -4.34
C HIS A 22 5.19 -0.66 -4.25
N ARG A 23 5.82 0.06 -5.19
CA ARG A 23 5.76 1.52 -5.27
C ARG A 23 4.32 2.01 -5.46
N MET A 24 3.52 1.35 -6.29
CA MET A 24 2.11 1.70 -6.50
C MET A 24 1.29 1.51 -5.23
N ARG A 25 1.53 0.42 -4.49
CA ARG A 25 0.93 0.17 -3.18
C ARG A 25 1.36 1.21 -2.15
N VAL A 26 2.61 1.65 -2.15
CA VAL A 26 3.10 2.74 -1.29
C VAL A 26 2.36 4.05 -1.60
N ALA A 27 2.26 4.43 -2.88
CA ALA A 27 1.54 5.62 -3.30
C ALA A 27 0.06 5.58 -2.87
N THR A 28 -0.60 4.43 -3.06
CA THR A 28 -1.99 4.20 -2.63
C THR A 28 -2.16 4.35 -1.12
N ARG A 29 -1.25 3.76 -0.32
CA ARG A 29 -1.28 3.92 1.15
C ARG A 29 -1.05 5.37 1.57
N ARG A 30 -0.14 6.09 0.90
CA ARG A 30 0.15 7.51 1.17
C ARG A 30 -1.06 8.40 0.87
N LEU A 31 -1.75 8.17 -0.25
CA LEU A 31 -3.00 8.85 -0.58
C LEU A 31 -4.05 8.65 0.52
N ARG A 32 -4.25 7.40 0.95
CA ARG A 32 -5.21 7.10 2.02
C ARG A 32 -4.84 7.77 3.34
N SER A 33 -3.57 7.77 3.70
CA SER A 33 -3.08 8.48 4.90
C SER A 33 -3.32 9.99 4.80
N ALA A 34 -3.07 10.60 3.63
CA ALA A 34 -3.32 12.01 3.42
C ALA A 34 -4.80 12.36 3.64
N LEU A 35 -5.74 11.60 3.06
CA LEU A 35 -7.18 11.81 3.27
C LEU A 35 -7.57 11.72 4.75
N ARG A 36 -6.96 10.79 5.50
CA ARG A 36 -7.21 10.63 6.93
C ARG A 36 -6.69 11.81 7.76
N THR A 37 -5.45 12.22 7.51
CA THR A 37 -4.77 13.33 8.21
C THR A 37 -5.48 14.65 7.94
N TYR A 38 -5.88 14.91 6.69
CA TYR A 38 -6.52 16.15 6.30
C TYR A 38 -8.03 16.18 6.53
N GLY A 39 -8.64 15.21 7.22
CA GLY A 39 -10.09 15.20 7.45
C GLY A 39 -10.66 16.34 8.32
N ARG A 40 -9.81 17.24 8.83
CA ARG A 40 -10.22 18.52 9.42
C ARG A 40 -10.44 19.61 8.36
N VAL A 41 -9.73 19.53 7.24
CA VAL A 41 -9.76 20.46 6.10
C VAL A 41 -10.68 19.91 5.01
N LEU A 42 -10.59 18.62 4.73
CA LEU A 42 -11.42 17.91 3.77
C LEU A 42 -12.62 17.29 4.49
N ASP A 43 -13.79 17.35 3.87
CA ASP A 43 -14.97 16.65 4.37
C ASP A 43 -14.72 15.13 4.36
N ARG A 44 -14.77 14.53 5.55
CA ARG A 44 -14.62 13.09 5.74
C ARG A 44 -15.75 12.30 5.12
N ALA A 45 -16.98 12.82 5.10
CA ALA A 45 -18.09 12.12 4.49
C ALA A 45 -17.89 11.99 2.97
N ALA A 46 -17.41 13.07 2.34
CA ALA A 46 -17.09 13.08 0.92
C ALA A 46 -15.84 12.24 0.56
N THR A 47 -14.83 12.21 1.44
CA THR A 47 -13.57 11.49 1.19
C THR A 47 -13.55 10.04 1.65
N ALA A 48 -14.48 9.61 2.50
CA ALA A 48 -14.54 8.24 3.02
C ALA A 48 -14.76 7.16 1.94
N PRO A 49 -15.68 7.32 0.96
CA PRO A 49 -15.81 6.35 -0.14
C PRO A 49 -14.50 6.21 -0.93
N LEU A 50 -13.84 7.33 -1.22
CA LEU A 50 -12.56 7.34 -1.91
C LEU A 50 -11.46 6.64 -1.12
N ALA A 51 -11.40 6.83 0.19
CA ALA A 51 -10.46 6.12 1.06
C ALA A 51 -10.72 4.60 1.10
N ALA A 52 -11.98 4.17 0.96
CA ALA A 52 -12.35 2.76 0.85
C ALA A 52 -11.88 2.16 -0.48
N GLU A 53 -12.03 2.89 -1.59
CA GLU A 53 -11.53 2.47 -2.91
C GLU A 53 -9.99 2.36 -2.93
N LEU A 54 -9.28 3.31 -2.33
CA LEU A 54 -7.83 3.20 -2.14
C LEU A 54 -7.44 2.01 -1.25
N LYS A 55 -8.25 1.67 -0.24
CA LYS A 55 -8.03 0.47 0.59
C LYS A 55 -8.23 -0.80 -0.24
N TRP A 56 -9.25 -0.86 -1.07
CA TRP A 56 -9.49 -1.97 -2.00
C TRP A 56 -8.31 -2.16 -2.95
N LEU A 57 -7.89 -1.10 -3.66
CA LEU A 57 -6.75 -1.16 -4.59
C LEU A 57 -5.46 -1.63 -3.88
N ALA A 58 -5.18 -1.11 -2.69
CA ALA A 58 -4.02 -1.56 -1.90
C ALA A 58 -4.10 -3.04 -1.51
N GLY A 59 -5.31 -3.56 -1.31
CA GLY A 59 -5.60 -4.97 -1.07
C GLY A 59 -5.26 -5.81 -2.30
N GLU A 60 -5.81 -5.46 -3.46
CA GLU A 60 -5.55 -6.16 -4.74
C GLU A 60 -4.05 -6.17 -5.10
N LEU A 61 -3.37 -5.03 -4.97
CA LEU A 61 -1.92 -4.91 -5.17
C LEU A 61 -1.09 -5.67 -4.13
N GLY A 62 -1.72 -6.16 -3.06
CA GLY A 62 -1.07 -6.83 -1.93
C GLY A 62 -1.24 -8.34 -1.88
N LEU A 63 -2.19 -8.91 -2.63
CA LEU A 63 -2.61 -10.31 -2.46
C LEU A 63 -1.46 -11.31 -2.66
N ASP A 64 -0.50 -11.00 -3.52
CA ASP A 64 0.60 -11.91 -3.86
C ASP A 64 1.99 -11.43 -3.40
N ARG A 65 2.11 -10.24 -2.80
CA ARG A 65 3.43 -9.74 -2.33
C ARG A 65 3.96 -10.55 -1.15
N ASP A 66 3.09 -11.04 -0.29
CA ASP A 66 3.50 -11.90 0.83
C ASP A 66 4.16 -13.19 0.33
N HIS A 67 3.69 -13.72 -0.82
CA HIS A 67 4.28 -14.90 -1.45
C HIS A 67 5.63 -14.61 -2.12
N GLU A 68 5.80 -13.45 -2.74
CA GLU A 68 7.10 -13.03 -3.27
C GLU A 68 8.13 -12.86 -2.16
N VAL A 69 7.76 -12.14 -1.10
CA VAL A 69 8.63 -11.96 0.08
C VAL A 69 8.93 -13.31 0.74
N LEU A 70 7.95 -14.22 0.81
CA LEU A 70 8.18 -15.57 1.31
C LEU A 70 9.11 -16.36 0.40
N ALA A 71 8.96 -16.28 -0.92
CA ALA A 71 9.84 -16.94 -1.88
C ALA A 71 11.28 -16.42 -1.80
N GLU A 72 11.46 -15.10 -1.69
CA GLU A 72 12.76 -14.43 -1.48
C GLU A 72 13.40 -14.94 -0.18
N ARG A 73 12.64 -14.95 0.93
CA ARG A 73 13.11 -15.44 2.24
C ARG A 73 13.48 -16.91 2.23
N LEU A 74 12.65 -17.76 1.64
CA LEU A 74 12.91 -19.20 1.53
C LEU A 74 14.12 -19.49 0.64
N THR A 75 14.30 -18.72 -0.43
CA THR A 75 15.46 -18.85 -1.31
C THR A 75 16.74 -18.47 -0.56
N ALA A 76 16.73 -17.33 0.13
CA ALA A 76 17.87 -16.90 0.95
C ALA A 76 18.20 -17.90 2.07
N ALA A 77 17.18 -18.47 2.73
CA ALA A 77 17.37 -19.49 3.75
C ALA A 77 17.97 -20.78 3.18
N LEU A 78 17.55 -21.20 1.98
CA LEU A 78 18.15 -22.34 1.29
C LEU A 78 19.59 -22.07 0.84
N ASP A 79 19.91 -20.83 0.45
CA ASP A 79 21.26 -20.43 0.05
C ASP A 79 22.23 -20.38 1.22
N ALA A 80 21.74 -20.18 2.44
CA ALA A 80 22.53 -20.19 3.66
C ALA A 80 22.80 -21.61 4.21
N LEU A 81 22.15 -22.64 3.68
CA LEU A 81 22.35 -24.02 4.12
C LEU A 81 23.59 -24.65 3.45
N PRO A 82 24.38 -25.46 4.17
CA PRO A 82 25.36 -26.35 3.56
C PRO A 82 24.72 -27.25 2.51
N GLU A 83 25.38 -27.45 1.36
CA GLU A 83 24.84 -28.29 0.27
C GLU A 83 24.49 -29.71 0.72
N THR A 84 25.23 -30.25 1.69
CA THR A 84 24.98 -31.57 2.29
C THR A 84 23.64 -31.70 3.00
N LEU A 85 23.03 -30.58 3.40
CA LEU A 85 21.71 -30.52 4.04
C LEU A 85 20.58 -30.28 3.05
N VAL A 86 20.88 -30.02 1.76
CA VAL A 86 19.88 -29.77 0.73
C VAL A 86 19.59 -31.06 -0.04
N THR A 87 18.51 -31.75 0.33
CA THR A 87 18.15 -33.03 -0.30
C THR A 87 17.23 -32.84 -1.51
N GLY A 88 17.68 -33.27 -2.68
CA GLY A 88 16.85 -33.31 -3.90
C GLY A 88 16.59 -31.93 -4.54
N PRO A 89 15.63 -31.82 -5.47
CA PRO A 89 15.46 -30.64 -6.31
C PRO A 89 14.66 -29.51 -5.63
N VAL A 90 14.88 -29.26 -4.34
CA VAL A 90 14.13 -28.28 -3.53
C VAL A 90 14.21 -26.88 -4.16
N ARG A 91 15.39 -26.50 -4.64
CA ARG A 91 15.62 -25.23 -5.35
C ARG A 91 14.74 -25.09 -6.59
N THR A 92 14.64 -26.14 -7.40
CA THR A 92 13.79 -26.16 -8.60
C THR A 92 12.32 -26.11 -8.23
N ARG A 93 11.89 -26.85 -7.21
CA ARG A 93 10.50 -26.84 -6.72
C ARG A 93 10.10 -25.45 -6.21
N LEU A 94 10.95 -24.80 -5.42
CA LEU A 94 10.69 -23.44 -4.92
C LEU A 94 10.57 -22.43 -6.07
N ARG A 95 11.46 -22.51 -7.07
CA ARG A 95 11.41 -21.65 -8.26
C ARG A 95 10.12 -21.83 -9.06
N LEU A 96 9.69 -23.07 -9.32
CA LEU A 96 8.45 -23.38 -10.05
C LEU A 96 7.20 -22.92 -9.28
N TRP A 97 7.17 -23.15 -7.97
CA TRP A 97 6.10 -22.67 -7.10
C TRP A 97 6.01 -21.14 -7.13
N SER A 98 7.14 -20.44 -6.99
CA SER A 98 7.18 -18.98 -7.06
C SER A 98 6.76 -18.44 -8.44
N ALA A 99 7.21 -19.08 -9.52
CA ALA A 99 6.88 -18.65 -10.89
C ALA A 99 5.39 -18.80 -11.24
N SER A 100 4.78 -19.93 -10.88
CA SER A 100 3.35 -20.17 -11.14
C SER A 100 2.46 -19.16 -10.40
N ARG A 101 2.83 -18.80 -9.16
CA ARG A 101 2.12 -17.80 -8.36
C ARG A 101 2.28 -16.39 -8.93
N ARG A 102 3.49 -16.01 -9.35
CA ARG A 102 3.76 -14.70 -9.98
C ARG A 102 2.93 -14.48 -11.25
N ALA A 103 2.76 -15.51 -12.07
CA ALA A 103 1.93 -15.43 -13.27
C ALA A 103 0.45 -15.15 -12.94
N GLY A 104 -0.11 -15.83 -11.93
CA GLY A 104 -1.47 -15.58 -11.46
C GLY A 104 -1.66 -14.18 -10.87
N ALA A 105 -0.69 -13.75 -10.06
CA ALA A 105 -0.65 -12.42 -9.46
C ALA A 105 -0.70 -11.30 -10.50
N ARG A 106 0.16 -11.43 -11.51
CA ARG A 106 0.26 -10.49 -12.61
C ARG A 106 -1.06 -10.37 -13.38
N SER A 107 -1.64 -11.50 -13.77
CA SER A 107 -2.94 -11.50 -14.48
C SER A 107 -4.04 -10.83 -13.67
N ARG A 108 -4.07 -11.03 -12.35
CA ARG A 108 -5.04 -10.37 -11.47
C ARG A 108 -4.81 -8.86 -11.37
N VAL A 109 -3.56 -8.43 -11.16
CA VAL A 109 -3.23 -6.99 -11.10
C VAL A 109 -3.59 -6.31 -12.42
N LEU A 110 -3.28 -6.92 -13.56
CA LEU A 110 -3.69 -6.39 -14.87
C LEU A 110 -5.21 -6.27 -14.99
N ALA A 111 -5.96 -7.32 -14.62
CA ALA A 111 -7.42 -7.28 -14.63
C ALA A 111 -8.00 -6.18 -13.72
N VAL A 112 -7.35 -5.90 -12.59
CA VAL A 112 -7.74 -4.81 -11.69
C VAL A 112 -7.49 -3.44 -12.34
N LEU A 113 -6.32 -3.25 -12.95
CA LEU A 113 -5.97 -2.00 -13.63
C LEU A 113 -6.78 -1.79 -14.92
N ASP A 114 -7.26 -2.85 -15.56
CA ASP A 114 -8.15 -2.80 -16.72
C ASP A 114 -9.64 -2.63 -16.32
N GLY A 115 -9.94 -2.77 -15.03
CA GLY A 115 -11.31 -2.72 -14.53
C GLY A 115 -11.85 -1.30 -14.43
N GLY A 116 -13.14 -1.13 -14.77
CA GLY A 116 -13.84 0.16 -14.65
C GLY A 116 -13.83 0.74 -13.23
N ARG A 117 -13.72 -0.12 -12.20
CA ARG A 117 -13.58 0.31 -10.81
C ARG A 117 -12.30 1.10 -10.55
N TYR A 118 -11.18 0.69 -11.15
CA TYR A 118 -9.90 1.41 -11.03
C TYR A 118 -9.96 2.75 -11.78
N LEU A 119 -10.54 2.78 -12.98
CA LEU A 119 -10.72 4.01 -13.74
C LEU A 119 -11.61 5.02 -12.99
N ALA A 120 -12.73 4.56 -12.43
CA ALA A 120 -13.61 5.40 -11.61
C ALA A 120 -12.89 5.96 -10.35
N LEU A 121 -11.96 5.19 -9.77
CA LEU A 121 -11.10 5.68 -8.69
C LEU A 121 -10.16 6.81 -9.17
N LEU A 122 -9.57 6.69 -10.35
CA LEU A 122 -8.73 7.76 -10.93
C LEU A 122 -9.57 9.02 -11.18
N ASP A 123 -10.76 8.88 -11.76
CA ASP A 123 -11.68 10.00 -11.98
C ASP A 123 -12.09 10.68 -10.68
N ALA A 124 -12.34 9.90 -9.62
CA ALA A 124 -12.66 10.43 -8.30
C ALA A 124 -11.47 11.18 -7.67
N LEU A 125 -10.23 10.73 -7.88
CA LEU A 125 -9.02 11.44 -7.45
C LEU A 125 -8.82 12.75 -8.22
N ASP A 126 -9.16 12.77 -9.50
CA ASP A 126 -9.13 13.98 -10.33
C ASP A 126 -10.18 14.98 -9.89
N ALA A 127 -11.42 14.51 -9.69
CA ALA A 127 -12.51 15.33 -9.18
C ALA A 127 -12.17 15.94 -7.81
N LEU A 128 -11.56 15.16 -6.90
CA LEU A 128 -11.11 15.64 -5.61
C LEU A 128 -10.07 16.76 -5.75
N THR A 129 -9.12 16.62 -6.67
CA THR A 129 -8.05 17.60 -6.88
C THR A 129 -8.59 18.88 -7.52
N ALA A 130 -9.52 18.75 -8.47
CA ALA A 130 -10.14 19.88 -9.16
C ALA A 130 -11.13 20.66 -8.26
N ARG A 131 -11.89 19.94 -7.42
CA ARG A 131 -12.93 20.51 -6.55
C ARG A 131 -12.85 19.85 -5.17
N PRO A 132 -11.88 20.26 -4.34
CA PRO A 132 -11.73 19.67 -3.01
C PRO A 132 -12.95 20.03 -2.15
N PRO A 133 -13.57 19.05 -1.44
CA PRO A 133 -14.68 19.29 -0.54
C PRO A 133 -14.14 19.90 0.76
N LEU A 134 -13.88 21.21 0.73
CA LEU A 134 -13.29 21.93 1.85
C LEU A 134 -14.33 22.17 2.95
N ARG A 135 -13.90 21.98 4.19
CA ARG A 135 -14.64 22.35 5.41
C ARG A 135 -14.36 23.81 5.75
N PRO A 136 -15.19 24.47 6.59
CA PRO A 136 -14.95 25.85 7.01
C PRO A 136 -13.55 26.09 7.62
N ALA A 137 -12.99 25.09 8.29
CA ALA A 137 -11.63 25.13 8.84
C ALA A 137 -10.53 25.32 7.78
N ALA A 138 -10.81 25.08 6.50
CA ALA A 138 -9.87 25.34 5.40
C ALA A 138 -9.62 26.83 5.16
N GLY A 139 -10.50 27.73 5.64
CA GLY A 139 -10.32 29.18 5.54
C GLY A 139 -9.48 29.81 6.65
N GLY A 140 -9.01 29.01 7.62
CA GLY A 140 -8.14 29.48 8.70
C GLY A 140 -6.67 29.56 8.29
N ASP A 141 -5.81 29.97 9.24
CA ASP A 141 -4.36 30.00 9.02
C ASP A 141 -3.82 28.57 8.72
N PRO A 142 -3.12 28.36 7.59
CA PRO A 142 -2.62 27.05 7.23
C PRO A 142 -1.68 26.44 8.28
N ALA A 143 -0.81 27.22 8.91
CA ALA A 143 0.15 26.70 9.87
C ALA A 143 -0.56 26.18 11.14
N GLU A 144 -1.58 26.89 11.62
CA GLU A 144 -2.37 26.47 12.77
C GLU A 144 -3.19 25.20 12.46
N VAL A 145 -3.88 25.19 11.31
CA VAL A 145 -4.75 24.07 10.91
C VAL A 145 -3.93 22.80 10.66
N LEU A 146 -2.79 22.92 9.97
CA LEU A 146 -1.86 21.82 9.71
C LEU A 146 -1.18 21.36 11.00
N GLY A 147 -0.70 22.30 11.83
CA GLY A 147 -0.06 22.00 13.10
C GLY A 147 -0.96 21.18 14.03
N ARG A 148 -2.24 21.54 14.09
CA ARG A 148 -3.22 20.78 14.88
C ARG A 148 -3.50 19.39 14.32
N ALA A 149 -3.58 19.23 12.99
CA ALA A 149 -3.74 17.93 12.36
C ALA A 149 -2.52 17.00 12.61
N LEU A 150 -1.31 17.57 12.55
CA LEU A 150 -0.07 16.84 12.87
C LEU A 150 0.01 16.44 14.33
N GLY A 151 -0.37 17.33 15.26
CA GLY A 151 -0.41 17.04 16.69
C GLY A 151 -1.32 15.85 17.03
N GLU A 152 -2.48 15.73 16.37
CA GLU A 152 -3.39 14.59 16.57
C GLU A 152 -2.83 13.26 16.03
N GLU A 153 -2.11 13.29 14.90
CA GLU A 153 -1.44 12.09 14.39
C GLU A 153 -0.28 11.68 15.28
N HIS A 154 0.48 12.66 15.81
CA HIS A 154 1.54 12.39 16.78
C HIS A 154 1.00 11.77 18.07
N ALA A 155 -0.07 12.34 18.66
CA ALA A 155 -0.70 11.77 19.85
C ALA A 155 -1.19 10.34 19.63
N ARG A 156 -1.75 10.04 18.45
CA ARG A 156 -2.18 8.68 18.09
C ARG A 156 -1.00 7.71 17.93
N LEU A 157 0.12 8.17 17.39
CA LEU A 157 1.35 7.38 17.30
C LEU A 157 1.89 7.08 18.70
N THR A 158 2.00 8.08 19.56
CA THR A 158 2.48 7.92 20.95
C THR A 158 1.61 6.92 21.70
N ALA A 159 0.29 7.06 21.66
CA ALA A 159 -0.62 6.10 22.30
C ALA A 159 -0.55 4.67 21.72
N ALA A 160 -0.21 4.51 20.44
CA ALA A 160 0.02 3.20 19.86
C ALA A 160 1.36 2.61 20.32
N LEU A 161 2.40 3.43 20.41
CA LEU A 161 3.73 3.03 20.90
C LEU A 161 3.67 2.64 22.38
N ASP A 162 3.02 3.45 23.22
CA ASP A 162 2.87 3.17 24.65
C ASP A 162 2.18 1.82 24.89
N ARG A 163 1.12 1.54 24.13
CA ARG A 163 0.45 0.24 24.17
C ARG A 163 1.35 -0.90 23.72
N ALA A 164 2.14 -0.70 22.66
CA ALA A 164 3.05 -1.73 22.16
C ALA A 164 4.18 -2.03 23.16
N LEU A 165 4.71 -1.01 23.83
CA LEU A 165 5.77 -1.14 24.84
C LEU A 165 5.26 -1.73 26.16
N ALA A 166 3.97 -1.55 26.47
CA ALA A 166 3.32 -2.16 27.63
C ALA A 166 3.02 -3.66 27.45
N LEU A 167 3.09 -4.19 26.22
CA LEU A 167 2.91 -5.62 25.97
C LEU A 167 4.17 -6.40 26.42
N PRO A 168 4.01 -7.56 27.06
CA PRO A 168 5.15 -8.41 27.37
C PRO A 168 5.85 -8.85 26.08
N PRO A 169 7.18 -9.09 26.11
CA PRO A 169 7.92 -9.57 24.95
C PRO A 169 7.26 -10.84 24.40
N GLY A 170 7.11 -10.88 23.08
CA GLY A 170 6.57 -12.06 22.40
C GLY A 170 7.46 -13.29 22.60
N PRO A 171 6.92 -14.52 22.43
CA PRO A 171 7.71 -15.74 22.57
C PRO A 171 8.90 -15.71 21.63
N ALA A 172 10.07 -16.06 22.15
CA ALA A 172 11.27 -16.24 21.34
C ALA A 172 10.97 -17.26 20.22
N ARG A 173 11.23 -16.88 18.97
CA ARG A 173 11.14 -17.76 17.80
C ARG A 173 12.52 -18.21 17.40
#